data_AF-A0A8T3MWZ8-F1
#
_entry.id   AF-A0A8T3MWZ8-F1
#
_cell.length_a   1.000
_cell.length_b   1.000
_cell.length_c   1.000
_cell.angle_alpha   90.00
_cell.angle_beta   90.00
_cell.angle_gamma   90.00
#
_symmetry.space_group_name_H-M   'P 1'
#
loop_
_entity.id
_entity.type
_entity.pdbx_description
1 polymer ?
#
loop_
_entity_poly.entity_id
_entity_poly.type
_entity_poly.pdbx_seq_one_letter_code
_entity_poly.pdbx_strand_id
1 'polypeptide(L)'
;MSSVLAIDPASFQSAWLRFDDARPQGFGITANEVLAKALRSGGLPNVVVIEKIESYGMAVGAEVFDTVWWAGRFAEAASRVPVVMRASRHTGRA
;
A
#
# COMPACT_ATOMS: atom_id res chain seq x y z
N MET A 1 3.09 -21.66 -1.79
CA MET A 1 3.72 -20.33 -1.91
C MET A 1 2.74 -19.29 -1.40
N SER A 2 3.20 -18.14 -0.90
CA SER A 2 2.32 -17.09 -0.35
C SER A 2 2.17 -15.97 -1.36
N SER A 3 0.95 -15.74 -1.82
CA SER A 3 0.59 -14.59 -2.65
C SER A 3 0.64 -13.30 -1.84
N VAL A 4 1.11 -12.21 -2.46
CA VAL A 4 1.28 -10.89 -1.85
C VAL A 4 0.58 -9.84 -2.71
N LEU A 5 -0.05 -8.85 -2.07
CA LEU A 5 -0.40 -7.57 -2.70
C LEU A 5 0.42 -6.48 -2.01
N ALA A 6 1.36 -5.88 -2.74
CA ALA A 6 2.06 -4.69 -2.29
C ALA A 6 1.34 -3.44 -2.78
N ILE A 7 1.24 -2.42 -1.92
CA ILE A 7 0.61 -1.12 -2.22
C ILE A 7 1.59 -0.03 -1.81
N ASP A 8 1.86 0.89 -2.72
CA ASP A 8 2.58 2.15 -2.48
C ASP A 8 1.55 3.30 -2.56
N PRO A 9 1.08 3.81 -1.40
CA PRO A 9 0.05 4.83 -1.36
C PRO A 9 0.54 6.20 -1.80
N ALA A 10 -0.31 6.94 -2.51
CA ALA A 10 -0.18 8.40 -2.66
C ALA A 10 -1.53 9.08 -2.41
N SER A 11 -1.59 10.40 -2.54
CA SER A 11 -2.76 11.22 -2.17
C SER A 11 -4.03 10.93 -2.98
N PHE A 12 -3.90 10.59 -4.28
CA PHE A 12 -5.05 10.38 -5.18
C PHE A 12 -5.11 8.99 -5.81
N GLN A 13 -3.95 8.44 -6.17
CA GLN A 13 -3.81 7.15 -6.84
C GLN A 13 -2.64 6.40 -6.23
N SER A 14 -2.79 5.10 -6.06
CA SER A 14 -1.76 4.25 -5.45
C SER A 14 -1.25 3.24 -6.45
N ALA A 15 0.06 3.00 -6.42
CA ALA A 15 0.66 1.91 -7.16
C ALA A 15 0.43 0.60 -6.41
N TRP A 16 0.28 -0.50 -7.15
CA TRP A 16 0.10 -1.82 -6.58
C TRP A 16 0.78 -2.92 -7.40
N LEU A 17 1.15 -4.01 -6.73
CA LEU A 17 1.75 -5.20 -7.32
C LEU A 17 1.14 -6.44 -6.68
N ARG A 18 0.53 -7.30 -7.49
CA ARG A 18 0.17 -8.68 -7.11
C ARG A 18 1.35 -9.59 -7.46
N PHE A 19 1.94 -10.22 -6.46
CA PHE A 19 3.10 -11.09 -6.59
C PHE A 19 2.75 -12.49 -6.11
N ASP A 20 3.02 -13.48 -6.93
CA ASP A 20 2.78 -14.89 -6.62
C ASP A 20 3.67 -15.78 -7.49
N ASP A 21 3.96 -17.00 -7.04
CA ASP A 21 4.85 -17.93 -7.73
C ASP A 21 6.20 -17.30 -8.15
N ALA A 22 6.80 -16.55 -7.22
CA ALA A 22 8.08 -15.87 -7.39
C ALA A 22 8.14 -14.86 -8.57
N ARG A 23 6.99 -14.36 -9.05
CA ARG A 23 6.92 -13.38 -10.13
C ARG A 23 5.72 -12.41 -10.01
N PRO A 24 5.77 -11.24 -10.66
CA PRO A 24 4.61 -10.37 -10.81
C PRO A 24 3.48 -11.08 -11.57
N GLN A 25 2.28 -11.08 -11.00
CA GLN A 25 1.05 -11.53 -11.66
C GLN A 25 0.23 -10.37 -12.23
N GLY A 26 0.45 -9.16 -11.73
CA GLY A 26 -0.18 -7.94 -12.23
C GLY A 26 0.27 -6.74 -11.40
N PHE A 27 0.27 -5.56 -12.02
CA PHE A 27 0.62 -4.31 -11.36
C PHE A 27 -0.08 -3.15 -12.07
N GLY A 28 -0.19 -2.02 -11.39
CA GLY A 28 -0.78 -0.83 -11.98
C GLY A 28 -0.80 0.33 -11.00
N ILE A 29 -1.39 1.43 -11.47
CA ILE A 29 -1.70 2.61 -10.67
C ILE A 29 -3.20 2.81 -10.78
N THR A 30 -3.87 3.06 -9.66
CA THR A 30 -5.34 3.13 -9.62
C THR A 30 -5.80 4.14 -8.60
N ALA A 31 -6.92 4.82 -8.87
CA ALA A 31 -7.55 5.73 -7.93
C ALA A 31 -7.80 5.02 -6.58
N ASN A 32 -7.55 5.73 -5.48
CA ASN A 32 -7.56 5.15 -4.15
C ASN A 32 -8.92 4.57 -3.76
N GLU A 33 -10.01 5.21 -4.18
CA GLU A 33 -11.38 4.74 -3.96
C GLU A 33 -11.63 3.38 -4.63
N VAL A 34 -11.12 3.22 -5.86
CA VAL A 34 -11.27 2.01 -6.65
C VAL A 34 -10.45 0.89 -6.03
N LEU A 35 -9.21 1.16 -5.63
CA LEU A 35 -8.36 0.18 -4.94
C LEU A 35 -8.96 -0.24 -3.60
N ALA A 36 -9.44 0.70 -2.79
CA ALA A 36 -10.09 0.42 -1.51
C ALA A 36 -11.38 -0.40 -1.68
N LYS A 37 -12.15 -0.13 -2.74
CA LYS A 37 -13.34 -0.94 -3.09
C LYS A 37 -12.94 -2.36 -3.48
N ALA A 38 -11.89 -2.53 -4.28
CA ALA A 38 -11.37 -3.84 -4.66
C ALA A 38 -10.95 -4.66 -3.43
N LEU A 39 -10.18 -4.07 -2.52
CA LEU A 39 -9.77 -4.70 -1.26
C LEU A 39 -10.97 -5.17 -0.42
N ARG A 40 -12.04 -4.36 -0.35
CA ARG A 40 -13.28 -4.73 0.36
C ARG A 40 -14.07 -5.84 -0.34
N SER A 41 -14.01 -5.91 -1.66
CA SER A 41 -14.82 -6.85 -2.46
C SER A 41 -14.31 -8.31 -2.40
N GLY A 42 -13.10 -8.54 -1.90
CA GLY A 42 -12.51 -9.87 -1.75
C GLY A 42 -11.40 -10.16 -2.76
N GLY A 43 -11.07 -11.44 -2.95
CA GLY A 43 -9.94 -11.85 -3.80
C GLY A 43 -8.56 -11.47 -3.22
N LEU A 44 -8.49 -11.29 -1.89
CA LEU A 44 -7.28 -10.88 -1.20
C LEU A 44 -6.18 -11.96 -1.29
N PRO A 45 -4.92 -11.54 -1.36
CA PRO A 45 -3.77 -12.45 -1.27
C PRO A 45 -3.62 -13.03 0.15
N ASN A 46 -2.56 -13.81 0.39
CA ASN A 46 -2.24 -14.28 1.73
C ASN A 46 -1.78 -13.14 2.67
N VAL A 47 -1.20 -12.07 2.12
CA VAL A 47 -0.78 -10.89 2.89
C VAL A 47 -0.85 -9.64 2.02
N VAL A 48 -1.27 -8.53 2.63
CA VAL A 48 -1.18 -7.19 2.03
C VAL A 48 -0.03 -6.44 2.69
N VAL A 49 0.87 -5.91 1.89
CA VAL A 49 2.00 -5.08 2.34
C VAL A 49 1.74 -3.65 1.86
N ILE A 50 1.77 -2.69 2.77
CA ILE A 50 1.49 -1.29 2.46
C ILE A 50 2.73 -0.47 2.84
N GLU A 51 3.22 0.33 1.92
CA GLU A 51 4.25 1.31 2.21
C GLU A 51 3.73 2.34 3.22
N LYS A 52 4.48 2.53 4.31
CA LYS A 52 4.16 3.54 5.34
C LYS A 52 5.06 4.76 5.17
N ILE A 53 4.49 5.93 5.38
CA ILE A 53 5.23 7.18 5.56
C ILE A 53 5.86 7.21 6.95
N GLU A 54 7.12 7.63 7.04
CA GLU A 54 7.80 7.94 8.29
C GLU A 54 8.09 9.44 8.37
N SER A 55 7.86 10.04 9.53
CA SER A 55 8.22 11.43 9.79
C SER A 55 9.58 11.51 10.46
N TYR A 56 10.44 12.39 9.96
CA TYR A 56 11.76 12.69 10.50
C TYR A 56 11.82 14.04 11.21
N GLY A 57 10.67 14.56 11.66
CA GLY A 57 10.60 15.81 12.43
C GLY A 57 10.62 17.10 11.58
N MET A 58 10.45 16.99 10.27
CA MET A 58 10.36 18.13 9.35
C MET A 58 8.90 18.39 8.94
N ALA A 59 8.58 19.65 8.60
CA ALA A 59 7.29 19.97 7.99
C ALA A 59 7.14 19.28 6.62
N VAL A 60 5.93 18.85 6.31
CA VAL A 60 5.57 18.16 5.06
C VAL A 60 4.34 18.83 4.43
N GLY A 61 4.14 18.61 3.12
CA GLY A 61 2.94 19.07 2.42
C GLY A 61 1.66 18.39 2.90
N ALA A 62 0.52 19.04 2.67
CA ALA A 62 -0.79 18.53 3.09
C ALA A 62 -1.11 17.15 2.48
N GLU A 63 -0.65 16.92 1.25
CA GLU A 63 -0.81 15.68 0.49
C GLU A 63 -0.16 14.45 1.17
N VAL A 64 0.82 14.67 2.06
CA VAL A 64 1.41 13.60 2.86
C VAL A 64 0.40 13.05 3.87
N PHE A 65 -0.44 13.90 4.45
CA PHE A 65 -1.50 13.46 5.35
C PHE A 65 -2.60 12.69 4.62
N ASP A 66 -2.93 13.09 3.38
CA ASP A 66 -3.86 12.34 2.54
C ASP A 66 -3.31 10.93 2.22
N THR A 67 -2.01 10.83 1.97
CA THR A 67 -1.33 9.55 1.76
C THR A 67 -1.41 8.66 3.00
N VAL A 68 -1.14 9.22 4.20
CA VAL A 68 -1.28 8.50 5.48
C VAL A 68 -2.73 8.06 5.71
N TRP A 69 -3.69 8.92 5.43
CA TRP A 69 -5.12 8.61 5.50
C TRP A 69 -5.45 7.40 4.63
N TRP A 70 -5.06 7.42 3.36
CA TRP A 70 -5.32 6.32 2.43
C TRP A 70 -4.63 5.02 2.82
N ALA A 71 -3.39 5.07 3.31
CA ALA A 71 -2.70 3.91 3.84
C ALA A 71 -3.51 3.24 4.97
N GLY A 72 -4.09 4.03 5.88
CA GLY A 72 -5.00 3.55 6.92
C GLY A 72 -6.29 2.95 6.36
N ARG A 73 -6.90 3.58 5.34
CA ARG A 73 -8.11 3.07 4.67
C ARG A 73 -7.85 1.74 3.95
N PHE A 74 -6.68 1.54 3.35
CA PHE A 74 -6.31 0.27 2.73
C PHE A 74 -6.09 -0.82 3.76
N ALA A 75 -5.41 -0.52 4.87
CA ALA A 75 -5.23 -1.46 5.98
C ALA A 75 -6.58 -1.92 6.56
N GLU A 76 -7.52 -0.99 6.77
CA GLU A 76 -8.89 -1.29 7.20
C GLU A 76 -9.61 -2.17 6.18
N ALA A 77 -9.58 -1.81 4.90
CA ALA A 77 -10.22 -2.56 3.83
C ALA A 77 -9.67 -4.00 3.68
N ALA A 78 -8.37 -4.19 3.95
CA ALA A 78 -7.67 -5.47 3.85
C ALA A 78 -7.68 -6.30 5.15
N SER A 79 -8.33 -5.84 6.22
CA SER A 79 -8.28 -6.42 7.58
C SER A 79 -8.68 -7.91 7.71
N ARG A 80 -9.23 -8.52 6.66
CA ARG A 80 -9.56 -9.95 6.60
C ARG A 80 -8.34 -10.86 6.38
N VAL A 81 -7.19 -10.28 6.03
CA VAL A 81 -5.91 -10.97 5.89
C VAL A 81 -4.84 -10.18 6.66
N PRO A 82 -3.67 -10.79 6.95
CA PRO A 82 -2.56 -10.04 7.54
C PRO A 82 -2.20 -8.80 6.70
N VAL A 83 -2.09 -7.67 7.38
CA VAL A 83 -1.62 -6.40 6.80
C VAL A 83 -0.29 -6.05 7.44
N VAL A 84 0.71 -5.76 6.62
CA VAL A 84 2.05 -5.36 7.07
C VAL A 84 2.37 -3.97 6.55
N MET A 85 2.52 -3.02 7.47
CA MET A 85 3.01 -1.68 7.15
C MET A 85 4.55 -1.69 7.11
N ARG A 86 5.17 -1.31 5.99
CA ARG A 86 6.64 -1.29 5.83
C ARG A 86 7.12 0.08 5.40
N ALA A 87 8.16 0.61 6.05
CA ALA A 87 8.84 1.79 5.55
C ALA A 87 9.67 1.41 4.32
N SER A 88 9.69 2.29 3.32
CA SER A 88 10.72 2.23 2.30
C SER A 88 12.09 2.37 2.95
N ARG A 89 13.00 1.44 2.62
CA ARG A 89 14.39 1.57 3.04
C ARG A 89 14.92 2.84 2.37
N HIS A 90 15.15 3.89 3.14
CA HIS A 90 16.00 4.97 2.69
C HIS A 90 17.40 4.38 2.53
N THR A 91 17.78 4.00 1.31
CA THR A 91 19.19 3.89 0.94
C THR A 91 19.74 5.31 0.90
N GLY A 92 19.92 5.91 2.07
CA GLY A 92 20.59 7.18 2.23
C GLY A 92 22.06 7.00 1.84
N ARG A 93 22.42 7.48 0.64
CA ARG A 93 23.67 8.21 0.53
C ARG A 93 23.40 9.59 1.12
N ALA A 94 23.94 9.82 2.30
CA ALA A 94 24.41 11.14 2.69
C ALA A 94 25.61 11.52 1.80
#